data_AF-A0A851KIE9-F1
#
_entry.id   AF-A0A851KIE9-F1
#
_cell.length_a   1.000
_cell.length_b   1.000
_cell.length_c   1.000
_cell.angle_alpha   90.00
_cell.angle_beta   90.00
_cell.angle_gamma   90.00
#
_symmetry.space_group_name_H-M   'P 1'
#
loop_
_entity.id
_entity.type
_entity.pdbx_description
1 polymer ?
#
loop_
_entity_poly.entity_id
_entity_poly.type
_entity_poly.pdbx_seq_one_letter_code
_entity_poly.pdbx_strand_id
1 'polypeptide(L)'
;QEELEHLNEANAEINRGELELDAARCRYRRILSDSARKLNSQLLQLGTCIDRARPYYEARRRAKEAQQETQRAALRYERAVGMHNAAREMVFVAEQGMGTAKNRLDPTWQEMLNHATRKVNEAEQERLCSEREHQRVTRLCQAAEAEVQRLQKSLRRDIARSRPYFELKAQFNQRLEEHKSRVNSLESAVSQAKLRYSVALRNLEQISEEIHARRFQRILRKKKHRENPLGAEGGPQNTE
;
A
#
# COMPACT_ATOMS: atom_id res chain seq x y z
N GLN A 1 -30.04 -3.13 -18.30
CA GLN A 1 -30.06 -4.48 -17.72
C GLN A 1 -28.79 -4.70 -16.91
N GLU A 2 -27.62 -4.60 -17.54
CA GLU A 2 -26.29 -4.80 -16.92
C GLU A 2 -26.03 -3.94 -15.66
N GLU A 3 -26.28 -2.62 -15.72
CA GLU A 3 -26.06 -1.74 -14.55
C GLU A 3 -26.97 -2.06 -13.34
N LEU A 4 -28.16 -2.62 -13.59
CA LEU A 4 -29.06 -3.08 -12.51
C LEU A 4 -28.56 -4.39 -11.89
N GLU A 5 -27.95 -5.27 -12.68
CA GLU A 5 -27.32 -6.50 -12.20
C GLU A 5 -26.11 -6.15 -11.32
N HIS A 6 -25.24 -5.24 -11.78
CA HIS A 6 -24.12 -4.73 -10.98
C HIS A 6 -24.55 -4.08 -9.66
N LEU A 7 -25.67 -3.34 -9.67
CA LEU A 7 -26.21 -2.74 -8.47
C LEU A 7 -26.72 -3.80 -7.47
N ASN A 8 -27.43 -4.81 -7.97
CA ASN A 8 -27.94 -5.92 -7.14
C ASN A 8 -26.79 -6.76 -6.54
N GLU A 9 -25.78 -7.07 -7.35
CA GLU A 9 -24.57 -7.77 -6.91
C GLU A 9 -23.81 -6.98 -5.84
N ALA A 10 -23.53 -5.70 -6.10
CA ALA A 10 -22.84 -4.84 -5.15
C ALA A 10 -23.64 -4.69 -3.84
N ASN A 11 -24.97 -4.59 -3.91
CA ASN A 11 -25.82 -4.53 -2.72
C ASN A 11 -25.77 -5.83 -1.90
N ALA A 12 -25.82 -6.99 -2.56
CA ALA A 12 -25.69 -8.28 -1.90
C ALA A 12 -24.32 -8.45 -1.23
N GLU A 13 -23.25 -8.00 -1.89
CA GLU A 13 -21.90 -7.97 -1.33
C GLU A 13 -21.76 -7.03 -0.13
N ILE A 14 -22.37 -5.84 -0.18
CA ILE A 14 -22.40 -4.90 0.95
C ILE A 14 -23.08 -5.57 2.15
N ASN A 15 -24.28 -6.10 1.98
CA ASN A 15 -25.04 -6.71 3.07
C ASN A 15 -24.27 -7.88 3.71
N ARG A 16 -23.67 -8.74 2.88
CA ARG A 16 -22.85 -9.87 3.37
C ARG A 16 -21.59 -9.36 4.08
N GLY A 17 -20.88 -8.42 3.47
CA GLY A 17 -19.64 -7.87 3.99
C GLY A 17 -19.84 -7.12 5.31
N GLU A 18 -20.94 -6.38 5.46
CA GLU A 18 -21.30 -5.68 6.70
C GLU A 18 -21.59 -6.67 7.84
N LEU A 19 -22.36 -7.73 7.57
CA LEU A 19 -22.62 -8.78 8.56
C LEU A 19 -21.33 -9.48 9.02
N GLU A 20 -20.45 -9.83 8.09
CA GLU A 20 -19.15 -10.42 8.40
C GLU A 20 -18.24 -9.48 9.19
N LEU A 21 -18.23 -8.19 8.81
CA LEU A 21 -17.46 -7.15 9.46
C LEU A 21 -17.91 -6.94 10.90
N ASP A 22 -19.21 -6.88 11.16
CA ASP A 22 -19.74 -6.74 12.52
C ASP A 22 -19.42 -7.96 13.37
N ALA A 23 -19.56 -9.17 12.82
CA ALA A 23 -19.13 -10.39 13.50
C ALA A 23 -17.61 -10.38 13.80
N ALA A 24 -16.78 -9.92 12.87
CA ALA A 24 -15.33 -9.80 13.06
C ALA A 24 -14.97 -8.76 14.14
N ARG A 25 -15.63 -7.59 14.14
CA ARG A 25 -15.47 -6.55 15.17
C ARG A 25 -15.89 -7.05 16.55
N CYS A 26 -17.00 -7.78 16.65
CA CYS A 26 -17.45 -8.41 17.89
C CYS A 26 -16.41 -9.41 18.42
N ARG A 27 -15.87 -10.27 17.55
CA ARG A 27 -14.78 -11.22 17.92
C ARG A 27 -13.53 -10.47 18.39
N TYR A 28 -13.10 -9.44 17.68
CA TYR A 28 -11.95 -8.63 18.06
C TYR A 28 -12.13 -7.99 19.45
N ARG A 29 -13.28 -7.34 19.70
CA ARG A 29 -13.60 -6.74 21.01
C ARG A 29 -13.59 -7.78 22.13
N ARG A 30 -14.15 -8.97 21.90
CA ARG A 30 -14.15 -10.05 22.88
C ARG A 30 -12.73 -10.50 23.24
N ILE A 31 -11.88 -10.72 22.22
CA ILE A 31 -10.48 -11.13 22.43
C ILE A 31 -9.71 -10.04 23.16
N LEU A 32 -9.94 -8.77 22.83
CA LEU A 32 -9.33 -7.64 23.53
C LEU A 32 -9.68 -7.65 25.03
N SER A 33 -10.97 -7.77 25.36
CA SER A 33 -11.43 -7.85 26.75
C SER A 33 -10.90 -9.09 27.47
N ASP A 34 -10.91 -10.27 26.84
CA ASP A 34 -10.40 -11.52 27.40
C ASP A 34 -8.89 -11.45 27.67
N SER A 35 -8.13 -10.86 26.74
CA SER A 35 -6.68 -10.66 26.87
C SER A 35 -6.36 -9.72 28.01
N ALA A 36 -7.07 -8.59 28.13
CA ALA A 36 -6.89 -7.62 29.21
C ALA A 36 -7.14 -8.26 30.58
N ARG A 37 -8.24 -9.03 30.72
CA ARG A 37 -8.55 -9.74 31.98
C ARG A 37 -7.46 -10.74 32.37
N LYS A 38 -7.00 -11.56 31.42
CA LYS A 38 -5.97 -12.58 31.67
C LYS A 38 -4.60 -11.96 31.98
N LEU A 39 -4.21 -10.92 31.27
CA LEU A 39 -2.95 -10.20 31.52
C LEU A 39 -2.99 -9.47 32.88
N ASN A 40 -4.12 -8.86 33.26
CA ASN A 40 -4.27 -8.23 34.57
C ASN A 40 -4.18 -9.26 35.71
N SER A 41 -4.76 -10.45 35.54
CA SER A 41 -4.61 -11.53 36.51
C SER A 41 -3.14 -11.92 36.73
N GLN A 42 -2.37 -12.08 35.65
CA GLN A 42 -0.93 -12.37 35.77
C GLN A 42 -0.12 -11.19 36.32
N LEU A 43 -0.52 -9.96 36.02
CA LEU A 43 0.10 -8.76 36.58
C LEU A 43 -0.02 -8.75 38.11
N LEU A 44 -1.21 -9.07 38.64
CA LEU A 44 -1.45 -9.17 40.08
C LEU A 44 -0.66 -10.32 40.72
N GLN A 45 -0.53 -11.46 40.04
CA GLN A 45 0.22 -12.62 40.55
C GLN A 45 1.74 -12.40 40.58
N LEU A 46 2.29 -11.74 39.57
CA LEU A 46 3.74 -11.60 39.39
C LEU A 46 4.28 -10.30 40.01
N GLY A 47 3.46 -9.26 40.13
CA GLY A 47 3.81 -8.00 40.78
C GLY A 47 4.98 -7.28 40.08
N THR A 48 5.92 -6.77 40.87
CA THR A 48 6.96 -5.84 40.40
C THR A 48 8.02 -6.44 39.47
N CYS A 49 8.11 -7.78 39.35
CA CYS A 49 9.11 -8.39 38.47
C CYS A 49 8.82 -8.15 36.99
N ILE A 50 7.56 -7.92 36.61
CA ILE A 50 7.18 -7.55 35.24
C ILE A 50 7.74 -6.17 34.88
N ASP A 51 7.61 -5.20 35.79
CA ASP A 51 8.12 -3.85 35.57
C ASP A 51 9.64 -3.81 35.53
N ARG A 52 10.30 -4.57 36.40
CA ARG A 52 11.76 -4.70 36.40
C ARG A 52 12.32 -5.38 35.15
N ALA A 53 11.61 -6.36 34.58
CA ALA A 53 12.04 -7.03 33.37
C ALA A 53 11.71 -6.27 32.07
N ARG A 54 10.83 -5.26 32.14
CA ARG A 54 10.36 -4.49 30.96
C ARG A 54 11.50 -3.91 30.10
N PRO A 55 12.57 -3.29 30.66
CA PRO A 55 13.68 -2.75 29.86
C PRO A 55 14.35 -3.81 28.99
N TYR A 56 14.50 -5.05 29.49
CA TYR A 56 15.07 -6.15 28.73
C TYR A 56 14.22 -6.51 27.51
N TYR A 57 12.90 -6.66 27.69
CA TYR A 57 12.00 -7.00 26.57
C TYR A 57 11.88 -5.87 25.55
N GLU A 58 11.92 -4.61 26.00
CA GLU A 58 11.97 -3.44 25.11
C GLU A 58 13.28 -3.36 24.32
N ALA A 59 14.42 -3.56 24.99
CA ALA A 59 15.72 -3.62 24.32
C ALA A 59 15.77 -4.76 23.30
N ARG A 60 15.21 -5.93 23.63
CA ARG A 60 15.14 -7.09 22.73
C ARG A 60 14.28 -6.80 21.49
N ARG A 61 13.17 -6.07 21.65
CA ARG A 61 12.36 -5.60 20.52
C ARG A 61 13.16 -4.65 19.63
N ARG A 62 13.83 -3.65 20.21
CA ARG A 62 14.67 -2.68 19.47
C ARG A 62 15.83 -3.36 18.73
N ALA A 63 16.49 -4.33 19.35
CA ALA A 63 17.56 -5.10 18.71
C ALA A 63 17.02 -5.88 17.50
N LYS A 64 15.85 -6.51 17.61
CA LYS A 64 15.21 -7.19 16.48
C LYS A 64 14.85 -6.23 15.34
N GLU A 65 14.36 -5.02 15.65
CA GLU A 65 14.07 -3.98 14.66
C GLU A 65 15.35 -3.48 13.97
N ALA A 66 16.42 -3.25 14.74
CA ALA A 66 17.72 -2.85 14.20
C ALA A 66 18.33 -3.95 13.31
N GLN A 67 18.15 -5.23 13.67
CA GLN A 67 18.58 -6.37 12.86
C GLN A 67 17.83 -6.43 11.53
N GLN A 68 16.50 -6.23 11.55
CA GLN A 68 15.69 -6.19 10.32
C GLN A 68 16.10 -5.02 9.43
N GLU A 69 16.35 -3.84 9.98
CA GLU A 69 16.80 -2.69 9.19
C GLU A 69 18.20 -2.91 8.61
N THR A 70 19.09 -3.55 9.38
CA THR A 70 20.42 -3.95 8.90
C THR A 70 20.32 -4.91 7.72
N GLN A 71 19.45 -5.92 7.79
CA GLN A 71 19.19 -6.83 6.67
C GLN A 71 18.65 -6.10 5.44
N ARG A 72 17.73 -5.15 5.62
CA ARG A 72 17.20 -4.33 4.50
C ARG A 72 18.29 -3.46 3.88
N ALA A 73 19.11 -2.80 4.70
CA ALA A 73 20.24 -1.99 4.22
C ALA A 73 21.29 -2.85 3.51
N ALA A 74 21.54 -4.07 3.99
CA ALA A 74 22.41 -5.04 3.32
C ALA A 74 21.91 -5.40 1.92
N LEU A 75 20.63 -5.76 1.78
CA LEU A 75 20.03 -6.06 0.48
C LEU A 75 20.06 -4.85 -0.48
N ARG A 76 19.88 -3.63 0.04
CA ARG A 76 20.01 -2.40 -0.76
C ARG A 76 21.44 -2.22 -1.25
N TYR A 77 22.43 -2.38 -0.37
CA TYR A 77 23.84 -2.30 -0.73
C TYR A 77 24.23 -3.37 -1.76
N GLU A 78 23.84 -4.62 -1.56
CA GLU A 78 24.09 -5.72 -2.52
C GLU A 78 23.50 -5.40 -3.91
N ARG A 79 22.27 -4.87 -3.94
CA ARG A 79 21.65 -4.41 -5.20
C ARG A 79 22.45 -3.28 -5.84
N ALA A 80 22.90 -2.29 -5.07
CA ALA A 80 23.69 -1.17 -5.58
C ALA A 80 25.04 -1.64 -6.13
N VAL A 81 25.71 -2.58 -5.46
CA VAL A 81 26.93 -3.25 -5.96
C VAL A 81 26.66 -3.95 -7.29
N GLY A 82 25.59 -4.73 -7.38
CA GLY A 82 25.21 -5.41 -8.62
C GLY A 82 24.94 -4.44 -9.77
N MET A 83 24.23 -3.34 -9.52
CA MET A 83 23.98 -2.29 -10.51
C MET A 83 25.27 -1.58 -10.95
N HIS A 84 26.18 -1.29 -10.01
CA HIS A 84 27.47 -0.68 -10.33
C HIS A 84 28.33 -1.61 -11.21
N ASN A 85 28.39 -2.90 -10.88
CA ASN A 85 29.12 -3.89 -11.68
C ASN A 85 28.56 -3.99 -13.11
N ALA A 86 27.24 -4.09 -13.25
CA ALA A 86 26.58 -4.09 -14.56
C ALA A 86 26.84 -2.78 -15.34
N ALA A 87 26.88 -1.64 -14.65
CA ALA A 87 27.24 -0.36 -15.27
C ALA A 87 28.68 -0.35 -15.78
N ARG A 88 29.63 -0.89 -15.02
CA ARG A 88 31.03 -1.01 -15.44
C ARG A 88 31.18 -1.92 -16.66
N GLU A 89 30.47 -3.03 -16.70
CA GLU A 89 30.46 -3.93 -17.87
C GLU A 89 29.93 -3.23 -19.12
N MET A 90 28.89 -2.40 -19.00
CA MET A 90 28.39 -1.59 -20.12
C MET A 90 29.44 -0.60 -20.65
N VAL A 91 30.19 0.08 -19.78
CA VAL A 91 31.29 0.97 -20.20
C VAL A 91 32.38 0.17 -20.89
N PHE A 92 32.78 -0.97 -20.34
CA PHE A 92 33.80 -1.83 -20.93
C PHE A 92 33.44 -2.29 -22.36
N VAL A 93 32.19 -2.69 -22.59
CA VAL A 93 31.70 -3.06 -23.93
C VAL A 93 31.66 -1.84 -24.86
N ALA A 94 31.24 -0.67 -24.37
CA ALA A 94 31.24 0.56 -25.15
C ALA A 94 32.66 0.99 -25.57
N GLU A 95 33.65 0.85 -24.68
CA GLU A 95 35.06 1.12 -24.96
C GLU A 95 35.64 0.19 -26.02
N GLN A 96 35.29 -1.10 -26.00
CA GLN A 96 35.69 -2.03 -27.05
C GLN A 96 35.11 -1.65 -28.43
N GLY A 97 33.86 -1.19 -28.48
CA GLY A 97 33.22 -0.70 -29.71
C GLY A 97 33.88 0.56 -30.29
N MET A 98 34.44 1.42 -29.42
CA MET A 98 35.18 2.65 -29.77
C MET A 98 36.58 2.39 -30.32
N GLY A 99 37.13 1.18 -30.14
CA GLY A 99 38.45 0.79 -30.67
C GLY A 99 38.53 0.76 -32.20
N THR A 100 37.40 0.83 -32.90
CA THR A 100 37.36 0.90 -34.37
C THR A 100 37.47 2.36 -34.85
N ALA A 101 38.33 2.61 -35.86
CA ALA A 101 38.58 3.96 -36.38
C ALA A 101 37.30 4.66 -36.90
N LYS A 102 36.29 3.88 -37.33
CA LYS A 102 35.00 4.36 -37.83
C LYS A 102 34.10 4.92 -36.70
N ASN A 103 34.12 4.30 -35.53
CA ASN A 103 33.28 4.71 -34.40
C ASN A 103 33.93 5.83 -33.56
N ARG A 104 35.26 5.96 -33.60
CA ARG A 104 36.01 6.98 -32.83
C ARG A 104 35.66 8.42 -33.22
N LEU A 105 35.31 8.64 -34.49
CA LEU A 105 34.96 9.95 -35.06
C LEU A 105 33.45 10.20 -35.11
N ASP A 106 32.64 9.23 -34.69
CA ASP A 106 31.17 9.34 -34.72
C ASP A 106 30.66 10.03 -33.43
N PRO A 107 29.99 11.19 -33.54
CA PRO A 107 29.43 11.91 -32.39
C PRO A 107 28.44 11.08 -31.56
N THR A 108 27.67 10.19 -32.20
CA THR A 108 26.66 9.36 -31.51
C THR A 108 27.30 8.35 -30.57
N TRP A 109 28.46 7.81 -30.95
CA TRP A 109 29.23 6.89 -30.12
C TRP A 109 29.94 7.59 -28.95
N GLN A 110 30.42 8.83 -29.16
CA GLN A 110 30.98 9.65 -28.09
C GLN A 110 29.90 10.00 -27.05
N GLU A 111 28.69 10.35 -27.48
CA GLU A 111 27.55 10.57 -26.59
C GLU A 111 27.15 9.31 -25.81
N MET A 112 27.16 8.14 -26.46
CA MET A 112 26.90 6.84 -25.82
C MET A 112 27.91 6.54 -24.71
N LEU A 113 29.21 6.75 -24.94
CA LEU A 113 30.26 6.52 -23.96
C LEU A 113 30.17 7.51 -22.79
N ASN A 114 29.87 8.78 -23.07
CA ASN A 114 29.64 9.79 -22.03
C ASN A 114 28.44 9.43 -21.15
N HIS A 115 27.36 8.95 -21.76
CA HIS A 115 26.18 8.46 -21.04
C HIS A 115 26.50 7.24 -20.16
N ALA A 116 27.22 6.25 -20.70
CA ALA A 116 27.64 5.06 -19.96
C ALA A 116 28.54 5.42 -18.77
N THR A 117 29.50 6.33 -18.98
CA THR A 117 30.39 6.85 -17.92
C THR A 117 29.61 7.56 -16.82
N ARG A 118 28.67 8.44 -17.18
CA ARG A 118 27.78 9.10 -16.19
C ARG A 118 27.00 8.09 -15.37
N LYS A 119 26.44 7.06 -16.00
CA LYS A 119 25.68 6.00 -15.34
C LYS A 119 26.54 5.17 -14.36
N VAL A 120 27.81 4.92 -14.69
CA VAL A 120 28.76 4.27 -13.76
C VAL A 120 29.02 5.14 -12.54
N ASN A 121 29.24 6.44 -12.73
CA ASN A 121 29.46 7.37 -11.62
C ASN A 121 28.22 7.48 -10.71
N GLU A 122 27.02 7.57 -11.28
CA GLU A 122 25.76 7.56 -10.53
C GLU A 122 25.61 6.25 -9.72
N ALA A 123 25.88 5.09 -10.34
CA ALA A 123 25.80 3.80 -9.67
C ALA A 123 26.87 3.64 -8.57
N GLU A 124 28.07 4.17 -8.76
CA GLU A 124 29.13 4.18 -7.73
C GLU A 124 28.74 5.05 -6.54
N GLN A 125 28.17 6.24 -6.80
CA GLN A 125 27.71 7.10 -5.73
C GLN A 125 26.62 6.43 -4.88
N GLU A 126 25.65 5.75 -5.52
CA GLU A 126 24.62 4.99 -4.83
C GLU A 126 25.21 3.80 -4.03
N ARG A 127 26.20 3.10 -4.59
CA ARG A 127 26.94 2.03 -3.89
C ARG A 127 27.62 2.57 -2.61
N LEU A 128 28.31 3.70 -2.68
CA LEU A 128 28.97 4.31 -1.53
C LEU A 128 27.97 4.81 -0.48
N CYS A 129 26.86 5.43 -0.91
CA CYS A 129 25.80 5.88 0.01
C CYS A 129 25.18 4.69 0.75
N SER A 130 24.80 3.63 0.02
CA SER A 130 24.21 2.42 0.60
C SER A 130 25.18 1.64 1.50
N GLU A 131 26.48 1.64 1.18
CA GLU A 131 27.53 1.07 2.04
C GLU A 131 27.62 1.80 3.38
N ARG A 132 27.69 3.14 3.35
CA ARG A 132 27.75 3.95 4.58
C ARG A 132 26.53 3.74 5.45
N GLU A 133 25.35 3.66 4.84
CA GLU A 133 24.11 3.40 5.57
C GLU A 133 24.09 2.01 6.18
N HIS A 134 24.47 0.96 5.42
CA HIS A 134 24.65 -0.39 5.94
C HIS A 134 25.56 -0.36 7.17
N GLN A 135 26.77 0.19 7.04
CA GLN A 135 27.74 0.24 8.14
C GLN A 135 27.16 0.95 9.37
N ARG A 136 26.44 2.05 9.17
CA ARG A 136 25.78 2.81 10.25
C ARG A 136 24.74 1.96 10.97
N VAL A 137 23.82 1.32 10.26
CA VAL A 137 22.77 0.51 10.88
C VAL A 137 23.31 -0.76 11.53
N THR A 138 24.37 -1.36 10.98
CA THR A 138 25.07 -2.49 11.60
C THR A 138 25.65 -2.12 12.97
N ARG A 139 26.28 -0.95 13.10
CA ARG A 139 26.80 -0.47 14.38
C ARG A 139 25.68 -0.26 15.40
N LEU A 140 24.54 0.28 14.97
CA LEU A 140 23.37 0.45 15.84
C LEU A 140 22.80 -0.91 16.28
N CYS A 141 22.75 -1.90 15.39
CA CYS A 141 22.33 -3.26 15.71
C CYS A 141 23.25 -3.89 16.76
N GLN A 142 24.56 -3.81 16.57
CA GLN A 142 25.55 -4.31 17.52
C GLN A 142 25.41 -3.65 18.91
N ALA A 143 25.21 -2.33 18.95
CA ALA A 143 24.99 -1.62 20.22
C ALA A 143 23.68 -2.05 20.91
N ALA A 144 22.60 -2.23 20.15
CA ALA A 144 21.32 -2.71 20.68
C ALA A 144 21.42 -4.16 21.22
N GLU A 145 22.13 -5.04 20.51
CA GLU A 145 22.39 -6.41 20.96
C GLU A 145 23.25 -6.47 22.21
N ALA A 146 24.29 -5.63 22.31
CA ALA A 146 25.12 -5.52 23.50
C ALA A 146 24.30 -5.08 24.72
N GLU A 147 23.37 -4.13 24.55
CA GLU A 147 22.46 -3.69 25.60
C GLU A 147 21.52 -4.82 26.05
N VAL A 148 21.00 -5.61 25.11
CA VAL A 148 20.19 -6.80 25.43
C VAL A 148 20.99 -7.79 26.28
N GLN A 149 22.24 -8.07 25.91
CA GLN A 149 23.10 -8.98 26.67
C GLN A 149 23.39 -8.43 28.08
N ARG A 150 23.62 -7.13 28.21
CA ARG A 150 23.84 -6.46 29.50
C ARG A 150 22.61 -6.57 30.42
N LEU A 151 21.43 -6.30 29.87
CA LEU A 151 20.16 -6.41 30.60
C LEU A 151 19.82 -7.87 30.93
N GLN A 152 20.11 -8.81 30.04
CA GLN A 152 19.90 -10.24 30.28
C GLN A 152 20.72 -10.75 31.47
N LYS A 153 21.98 -10.29 31.59
CA LYS A 153 22.87 -10.64 32.71
C LYS A 153 22.38 -10.02 34.02
N SER A 154 22.03 -8.74 34.01
CA SER A 154 21.65 -8.00 35.22
C SER A 154 20.24 -8.33 35.73
N LEU A 155 19.29 -8.66 34.85
CA LEU A 155 17.88 -8.89 35.20
C LEU A 155 17.45 -10.37 35.15
N ARG A 156 18.41 -11.31 35.19
CA ARG A 156 18.19 -12.75 34.94
C ARG A 156 17.00 -13.34 35.73
N ARG A 157 16.88 -13.02 37.02
CA ARG A 157 15.82 -13.55 37.91
C ARG A 157 14.44 -12.97 37.54
N ASP A 158 14.36 -11.66 37.34
CA ASP A 158 13.11 -10.97 36.98
C ASP A 158 12.63 -11.41 35.58
N ILE A 159 13.54 -11.60 34.62
CA ILE A 159 13.23 -12.14 33.30
C ILE A 159 12.64 -13.54 33.42
N ALA A 160 13.27 -14.44 34.19
CA ALA A 160 12.78 -15.81 34.35
C ALA A 160 11.37 -15.85 34.96
N ARG A 161 11.11 -15.04 35.99
CA ARG A 161 9.81 -14.98 36.68
C ARG A 161 8.72 -14.32 35.83
N SER A 162 9.06 -13.28 35.06
CA SER A 162 8.10 -12.55 34.23
C SER A 162 7.84 -13.19 32.85
N ARG A 163 8.64 -14.20 32.46
CA ARG A 163 8.55 -14.87 31.16
C ARG A 163 7.14 -15.35 30.77
N PRO A 164 6.35 -16.02 31.65
CA PRO A 164 5.01 -16.45 31.30
C PRO A 164 4.08 -15.31 30.89
N TYR A 165 4.23 -14.13 31.51
CA TYR A 165 3.47 -12.94 31.18
C TYR A 165 3.81 -12.40 29.80
N PHE A 166 5.10 -12.25 29.49
CA PHE A 166 5.51 -11.72 28.20
C PHE A 166 5.21 -12.70 27.04
N GLU A 167 5.28 -14.01 27.27
CA GLU A 167 4.86 -15.02 26.29
C GLU A 167 3.35 -14.98 26.04
N LEU A 168 2.54 -14.91 27.10
CA LEU A 168 1.09 -14.79 26.97
C LEU A 168 0.68 -13.48 26.28
N LYS A 169 1.34 -12.36 26.63
CA LYS A 169 1.14 -11.07 25.98
C LYS A 169 1.47 -11.13 24.49
N ALA A 170 2.56 -11.80 24.11
CA ALA A 170 2.94 -11.98 22.71
C ALA A 170 1.88 -12.79 21.94
N GLN A 171 1.38 -13.87 22.52
CA GLN A 171 0.31 -14.69 21.91
C GLN A 171 -0.98 -13.88 21.71
N PHE A 172 -1.40 -13.08 22.70
CA PHE A 172 -2.56 -12.21 22.55
C PHE A 172 -2.36 -11.12 21.51
N ASN A 173 -1.18 -10.47 21.50
CA ASN A 173 -0.86 -9.46 20.51
C ASN A 173 -0.92 -10.03 19.09
N GLN A 174 -0.39 -11.25 18.88
CA GLN A 174 -0.48 -11.91 17.57
C GLN A 174 -1.94 -12.14 17.15
N ARG A 175 -2.76 -12.75 18.02
CA ARG A 175 -4.18 -13.00 17.72
C ARG A 175 -4.95 -11.70 17.47
N LEU A 176 -4.67 -10.66 18.26
CA LEU A 176 -5.27 -9.35 18.08
C LEU A 176 -4.90 -8.74 16.74
N GLU A 177 -3.64 -8.85 16.32
CA GLU A 177 -3.19 -8.34 15.02
C GLU A 177 -3.82 -9.12 13.86
N GLU A 178 -3.93 -10.44 13.97
CA GLU A 178 -4.64 -11.28 12.98
C GLU A 178 -6.11 -10.84 12.83
N HIS A 179 -6.83 -10.68 13.94
CA HIS A 179 -8.22 -10.24 13.90
C HIS A 179 -8.38 -8.77 13.45
N LYS A 180 -7.45 -7.88 13.83
CA LYS A 180 -7.43 -6.49 13.38
C LYS A 180 -7.19 -6.41 11.87
N SER A 181 -6.24 -7.17 11.34
CA SER A 181 -6.00 -7.28 9.91
C SER A 181 -7.23 -7.79 9.17
N ARG A 182 -7.93 -8.82 9.70
CA ARG A 182 -9.18 -9.31 9.11
C ARG A 182 -10.28 -8.24 9.10
N VAL A 183 -10.42 -7.46 10.18
CA VAL A 183 -11.36 -6.32 10.24
C VAL A 183 -11.01 -5.28 9.18
N ASN A 184 -9.75 -4.84 9.11
CA ASN A 184 -9.30 -3.85 8.12
C ASN A 184 -9.54 -4.32 6.67
N SER A 185 -9.28 -5.60 6.38
CA SER A 185 -9.53 -6.17 5.06
C SER A 185 -11.02 -6.21 4.70
N LEU A 186 -11.89 -6.56 5.67
CA LEU A 186 -13.34 -6.53 5.48
C LEU A 186 -13.87 -5.10 5.32
N GLU A 187 -13.36 -4.14 6.09
CA GLU A 187 -13.69 -2.72 5.95
C GLU A 187 -13.32 -2.20 4.56
N SER A 188 -12.14 -2.55 4.07
CA SER A 188 -11.72 -2.21 2.71
C SER A 188 -12.63 -2.84 1.65
N ALA A 189 -12.97 -4.13 1.80
CA ALA A 189 -13.85 -4.83 0.86
C ALA A 189 -15.27 -4.22 0.83
N VAL A 190 -15.85 -3.93 1.99
CA VAL A 190 -17.17 -3.25 2.09
C VAL A 190 -17.11 -1.86 1.48
N SER A 191 -16.03 -1.10 1.73
CA SER A 191 -15.85 0.24 1.14
C SER A 191 -15.76 0.18 -0.39
N GLN A 192 -15.05 -0.81 -0.93
CA GLN A 192 -14.97 -1.05 -2.38
C GLN A 192 -16.34 -1.45 -2.96
N ALA A 193 -17.10 -2.32 -2.29
CA ALA A 193 -18.44 -2.70 -2.73
C ALA A 193 -19.41 -1.50 -2.73
N LYS A 194 -19.34 -0.64 -1.70
CA LYS A 194 -20.08 0.64 -1.65
C LYS A 194 -19.70 1.59 -2.77
N LEU A 195 -18.42 1.67 -3.11
CA LEU A 195 -17.96 2.46 -4.25
C LEU A 195 -18.54 1.90 -5.57
N ARG A 196 -18.49 0.58 -5.79
CA ARG A 196 -19.09 -0.05 -6.98
C ARG A 196 -20.60 0.22 -7.07
N TYR A 197 -21.31 0.09 -5.95
CA TYR A 197 -22.73 0.42 -5.87
C TYR A 197 -23.01 1.88 -6.25
N SER A 198 -22.22 2.82 -5.71
CA SER A 198 -22.34 4.25 -6.04
C SER A 198 -22.08 4.55 -7.51
N VAL A 199 -21.10 3.90 -8.13
CA VAL A 199 -20.78 4.07 -9.55
C VAL A 199 -21.92 3.53 -10.42
N ALA A 200 -22.42 2.33 -10.14
CA ALA A 200 -23.56 1.76 -10.88
C ALA A 200 -24.82 2.64 -10.78
N LEU A 201 -25.09 3.19 -9.59
CA LEU A 201 -26.21 4.12 -9.39
C LEU A 201 -26.06 5.38 -10.24
N ARG A 202 -24.87 5.99 -10.27
CA ARG A 202 -24.57 7.18 -11.09
C ARG A 202 -24.68 6.88 -12.59
N ASN A 203 -24.24 5.70 -13.03
CA ASN A 203 -24.39 5.29 -14.42
C ASN A 203 -25.86 5.17 -14.82
N LEU A 204 -26.71 4.59 -13.94
CA LEU A 204 -28.15 4.52 -14.17
C LEU A 204 -28.81 5.90 -14.24
N GLU A 205 -28.41 6.82 -13.36
CA GLU A 205 -28.86 8.22 -13.40
C GLU A 205 -28.50 8.88 -14.74
N GLN A 206 -27.25 8.74 -15.20
CA GLN A 206 -26.82 9.30 -16.48
C GLN A 206 -27.59 8.71 -17.66
N ILE A 207 -27.78 7.38 -17.70
CA ILE A 207 -28.58 6.72 -18.75
C ILE A 207 -30.01 7.26 -18.73
N SER A 208 -30.60 7.44 -17.55
CA SER A 208 -31.95 8.00 -17.39
C SER A 208 -32.02 9.43 -17.95
N GLU A 209 -31.10 10.31 -17.55
CA GLU A 209 -31.01 11.69 -18.03
C GLU A 209 -30.86 11.77 -19.55
N GLU A 210 -30.02 10.93 -20.15
CA GLU A 210 -29.86 10.87 -21.61
C GLU A 210 -31.16 10.45 -22.31
N ILE A 211 -31.89 9.47 -21.77
CA ILE A 211 -33.18 9.05 -22.31
C ILE A 211 -34.18 10.21 -22.23
N HIS A 212 -34.23 10.93 -21.10
CA HIS A 212 -35.08 12.11 -20.93
C HIS A 212 -34.71 13.24 -21.90
N ALA A 213 -33.42 13.55 -22.06
CA ALA A 213 -32.92 14.56 -22.97
C ALA A 213 -33.27 14.23 -24.44
N ARG A 214 -33.07 12.97 -24.87
CA ARG A 214 -33.45 12.49 -26.21
C ARG A 214 -34.97 12.61 -26.45
N ARG A 215 -35.79 12.27 -25.46
CA ARG A 215 -37.26 12.43 -25.53
C ARG A 215 -37.65 13.91 -25.66
N PHE A 216 -37.03 14.79 -24.88
CA PHE A 216 -37.27 16.24 -24.92
C PHE A 216 -36.88 16.85 -26.28
N GLN A 217 -35.69 16.52 -26.80
CA GLN A 217 -35.26 16.94 -28.14
C GLN A 217 -36.22 16.47 -29.24
N ARG A 218 -36.75 15.25 -29.15
CA ARG A 218 -37.75 14.73 -30.11
C ARG A 218 -39.04 15.54 -30.08
N ILE A 219 -39.48 15.98 -28.89
CA ILE A 219 -40.66 16.85 -28.75
C ILE A 219 -40.39 18.22 -29.37
N LEU A 220 -39.23 18.83 -29.10
CA LEU A 220 -38.83 20.12 -29.69
C LEU A 220 -38.75 20.05 -31.22
N ARG A 221 -38.16 19.00 -31.79
CA ARG A 221 -38.10 18.80 -33.25
C ARG A 221 -39.50 18.67 -33.86
N LYS A 222 -40.43 17.97 -33.20
CA LYS A 222 -41.83 17.87 -33.64
C LYS A 222 -42.56 19.21 -33.55
N LYS A 223 -42.27 20.04 -32.55
CA LYS A 223 -42.82 21.40 -32.43
C LYS A 223 -42.31 22.31 -33.54
N LYS A 224 -41.00 22.30 -33.82
CA LYS A 224 -40.37 23.08 -34.89
C LYS A 224 -40.87 22.71 -36.29
N HIS A 225 -41.18 21.43 -36.54
CA HIS A 225 -41.79 20.99 -37.81
C HIS A 225 -43.26 21.43 -37.98
N ARG A 226 -43.98 21.72 -36.89
CA ARG A 226 -45.37 22.25 -36.96
C ARG A 226 -45.42 23.75 -37.23
N GLU A 227 -44.32 24.47 -37.07
CA GLU A 227 -44.25 25.93 -37.20
C GLU A 227 -43.68 26.42 -38.55
N ASN A 228 -43.43 25.53 -39.52
CA ASN A 228 -43.14 25.93 -40.92
C ASN A 228 -44.42 25.78 -41.77
N PRO A 229 -45.20 26.85 -42.04
CA PRO A 229 -46.30 26.80 -42.99
C PRO A 229 -45.75 27.06 -44.39
N LEU A 230 -45.78 26.04 -45.26
CA LEU A 230 -45.74 26.24 -46.71
C LEU A 230 -47.11 26.79 -47.13
N GLY A 231 -47.06 27.88 -47.88
CA GLY A 231 -48.16 28.80 -48.14
C GLY A 231 -49.39 28.17 -48.81
N ALA A 232 -50.56 28.61 -48.34
CA ALA A 232 -51.84 28.44 -49.00
C ALA A 232 -52.15 29.71 -49.80
N GLU A 233 -52.00 29.59 -51.12
CA GLU A 233 -52.78 30.19 -52.21
C GLU A 233 -53.79 31.29 -51.81
N GLY A 234 -53.48 32.55 -52.14
CA GLY A 234 -54.46 33.63 -52.21
C GLY A 234 -54.97 33.79 -53.65
N GLY A 235 -56.13 33.20 -53.95
CA GLY A 235 -56.87 33.49 -55.18
C GLY A 235 -57.71 34.77 -55.04
N PRO A 236 -57.66 35.72 -55.99
CA PRO A 236 -58.48 36.92 -55.93
C PRO A 236 -59.89 36.65 -56.44
N GLN A 237 -60.89 37.09 -55.66
CA GLN A 237 -62.29 37.19 -56.07
C GLN A 237 -62.52 38.47 -56.86
N ASN A 238 -63.17 38.34 -58.01
CA ASN A 238 -63.87 39.34 -58.81
C ASN A 238 -64.86 38.50 -59.65
N THR A 239 -66.16 38.77 -59.76
CA THR A 239 -66.88 40.03 -59.97
C THR A 239 -68.38 39.81 -59.72
N GLU A 240 -69.05 40.92 -59.39
CA GLU A 240 -70.46 41.31 -59.66
C GLU A 240 -71.63 40.45 -59.15
#